data_AF-A0A0N0SLJ1-F1
#
_entry.id   AF-A0A0N0SLJ1-F1
#
_cell.length_a   1.000
_cell.length_b   1.000
_cell.length_c   1.000
_cell.angle_alpha   90.00
_cell.angle_beta   90.00
_cell.angle_gamma   90.00
#
_symmetry.space_group_name_H-M   'P 1'
#
loop_
_entity.id
_entity.type
_entity.pdbx_description
1 polymer ?
#
loop_
_entity_poly.entity_id
_entity_poly.type
_entity_poly.pdbx_seq_one_letter_code
_entity_poly.pdbx_strand_id
1 'polypeptide(L)'
;MTAPLAQPEEASNLPVPARLDEVKGWFWPADQILFDWFLSRQNADPSGGGDLLELGAYLGKSAIFLGGYLKEGEEFTVCDLFDSPAEDDNNDDEMRRSYATLTRRAFEANYRAFHDELPTVVQAVTAVLPDRVRPASCRFVHVDASHLYAHVRADVETSRLLSAPGAIVVFDDFRAEHCPGVAAAVWGAVDARRLHVLCITQHKMYATWDHPEPLRTELAVFLAGREDLWHGVEEVAGAPLIRITGRKA
;
A
#
# COMPACT_ATOMS: atom_id res chain seq x y z
N MET A 1 57.52 8.67 -2.85
CA MET A 1 56.31 9.34 -2.32
C MET A 1 55.13 8.44 -2.60
N THR A 2 54.72 7.66 -1.62
CA THR A 2 53.56 6.76 -1.67
C THR A 2 52.30 7.58 -1.45
N ALA A 3 51.36 7.52 -2.39
CA ALA A 3 50.06 8.14 -2.25
C ALA A 3 49.32 7.58 -1.02
N PRO A 4 48.56 8.40 -0.27
CA PRO A 4 47.78 7.89 0.84
C PRO A 4 46.69 6.97 0.29
N LEU A 5 46.54 5.80 0.92
CA LEU A 5 45.37 4.94 0.76
C LEU A 5 44.13 5.75 1.13
N ALA A 6 43.15 5.79 0.22
CA ALA A 6 41.83 6.32 0.52
C ALA A 6 41.29 5.62 1.77
N GLN A 7 40.84 6.41 2.73
CA GLN A 7 40.12 5.89 3.89
C GLN A 7 38.85 5.17 3.42
N PRO A 8 38.40 4.10 4.11
CA PRO A 8 37.11 3.50 3.80
C PRO A 8 36.05 4.59 3.97
N GLU A 9 35.17 4.76 2.98
CA GLU A 9 34.01 5.63 3.07
C GLU A 9 33.33 5.43 4.42
N GLU A 10 33.17 6.51 5.18
CA GLU A 10 32.34 6.52 6.39
C GLU A 10 31.02 5.83 6.04
N ALA A 11 30.73 4.74 6.75
CA ALA A 11 29.41 4.14 6.75
C ALA A 11 28.42 5.26 7.12
N SER A 12 27.79 5.85 6.11
CA SER A 12 26.76 6.87 6.25
C SER A 12 25.66 6.27 7.13
N ASN A 13 25.68 6.62 8.42
CA ASN A 13 24.64 6.21 9.35
C ASN A 13 23.34 6.88 8.88
N LEU A 14 22.49 6.10 8.22
CA LEU A 14 21.13 6.52 7.93
C LEU A 14 20.43 6.79 9.27
N PRO A 15 19.63 7.86 9.39
CA PRO A 15 18.85 8.09 10.60
C PRO A 15 17.90 6.92 10.81
N VAL A 16 17.89 6.38 12.03
CA VAL A 16 17.03 5.26 12.43
C VAL A 16 15.80 5.84 13.14
N PRO A 17 14.59 5.73 12.57
CA PRO A 17 13.37 6.21 13.20
C PRO A 17 13.00 5.37 14.42
N ALA A 18 12.61 6.01 15.52
CA ALA A 18 12.09 5.35 16.72
C ALA A 18 10.55 5.28 16.72
N ARG A 19 9.90 6.10 15.89
CA ARG A 19 8.44 6.19 15.78
C ARG A 19 8.01 6.21 14.33
N LEU A 20 6.83 5.67 14.04
CA LEU A 20 6.31 5.60 12.67
C LEU A 20 6.10 6.99 12.04
N ASP A 21 5.79 8.00 12.85
CA ASP A 21 5.62 9.39 12.38
C ASP A 21 6.93 10.05 11.90
N GLU A 22 8.09 9.54 12.35
CA GLU A 22 9.42 9.96 11.90
C GLU A 22 9.80 9.36 10.53
N VAL A 23 9.15 8.26 10.13
CA VAL A 23 9.30 7.69 8.78
C VAL A 23 8.57 8.60 7.79
N LYS A 24 9.29 9.10 6.80
CA LYS A 24 8.72 9.90 5.71
C LYS A 24 7.80 9.06 4.85
N GLY A 25 6.62 9.59 4.53
CA GLY A 25 5.62 8.94 3.68
C GLY A 25 4.21 9.43 4.01
N TRP A 26 3.26 9.16 3.10
CA TRP A 26 1.88 9.61 3.16
C TRP A 26 0.96 8.50 3.69
N PHE A 27 1.00 8.27 5.01
CA PHE A 27 0.13 7.29 5.65
C PHE A 27 -0.60 7.91 6.84
N TRP A 28 -1.81 8.40 6.59
CA TRP A 28 -2.58 9.24 7.49
C TRP A 28 -3.27 8.46 8.61
N PRO A 29 -3.58 9.08 9.76
CA PRO A 29 -4.20 8.39 10.90
C PRO A 29 -5.47 7.61 10.56
N ALA A 30 -6.35 8.18 9.72
CA ALA A 30 -7.58 7.51 9.31
C ALA A 30 -7.31 6.20 8.54
N ASP A 31 -6.24 6.19 7.72
CA ASP A 31 -5.84 5.01 6.95
C ASP A 31 -5.10 4.00 7.84
N GLN A 32 -4.30 4.44 8.83
CA GLN A 32 -3.72 3.55 9.84
C GLN A 32 -4.80 2.79 10.62
N ILE A 33 -5.89 3.49 11.02
CA ILE A 33 -7.04 2.87 11.70
C ILE A 33 -7.73 1.84 10.81
N LEU A 34 -7.90 2.13 9.52
CA LEU A 34 -8.57 1.21 8.60
C LEU A 34 -7.71 0.00 8.25
N PHE A 35 -6.41 0.20 8.02
CA PHE A 35 -5.45 -0.90 7.86
C PHE A 35 -5.49 -1.80 9.10
N ASP A 36 -5.39 -1.23 10.30
CA ASP A 36 -5.51 -1.99 11.55
C ASP A 36 -6.81 -2.78 11.60
N TRP A 37 -7.96 -2.14 11.35
CA TRP A 37 -9.24 -2.80 11.42
C TRP A 37 -9.35 -3.99 10.45
N PHE A 38 -8.99 -3.78 9.17
CA PHE A 38 -9.05 -4.84 8.16
C PHE A 38 -8.07 -5.99 8.49
N LEU A 39 -6.83 -5.68 8.84
CA LEU A 39 -5.80 -6.68 9.09
C LEU A 39 -6.04 -7.44 10.41
N SER A 40 -6.44 -6.74 11.48
CA SER A 40 -6.82 -7.35 12.76
C SER A 40 -8.02 -8.28 12.59
N ARG A 41 -9.03 -7.86 11.82
CA ARG A 41 -10.17 -8.71 11.47
C ARG A 41 -9.73 -9.98 10.74
N GLN A 42 -8.87 -9.86 9.72
CA GLN A 42 -8.34 -11.02 9.00
C GLN A 42 -7.48 -11.94 9.88
N ASN A 43 -6.72 -11.39 10.83
CA ASN A 43 -5.91 -12.17 11.76
C ASN A 43 -6.75 -12.90 12.81
N ALA A 44 -7.91 -12.34 13.19
CA ALA A 44 -8.85 -12.96 14.13
C ALA A 44 -9.67 -14.10 13.51
N ASP A 45 -9.77 -14.17 12.17
CA ASP A 45 -10.43 -15.27 11.47
C ASP A 45 -9.54 -16.52 11.47
N PRO A 46 -9.95 -17.64 12.10
CA PRO A 46 -9.16 -18.88 12.12
C PRO A 46 -8.97 -19.52 10.74
N SER A 47 -9.85 -19.19 9.79
CA SER A 47 -9.72 -19.57 8.37
C SER A 47 -8.98 -18.52 7.56
N GLY A 48 -8.74 -17.33 8.14
CA GLY A 48 -7.99 -16.24 7.57
C GLY A 48 -6.51 -16.57 7.53
N GLY A 49 -5.89 -16.36 6.38
CA GLY A 49 -4.47 -16.54 6.16
C GLY A 49 -4.15 -16.09 4.74
N GLY A 50 -2.93 -15.67 4.51
CA GLY A 50 -2.49 -15.25 3.19
C GLY A 50 -1.40 -14.21 3.26
N ASP A 51 -0.73 -14.06 2.13
CA ASP A 51 0.41 -13.17 1.99
C ASP A 51 -0.04 -11.70 2.06
N LEU A 52 0.92 -10.83 2.36
CA LEU A 52 0.79 -9.39 2.27
C LEU A 52 1.54 -8.91 1.03
N LEU A 53 1.00 -7.92 0.32
CA LEU A 53 1.63 -7.35 -0.85
C LEU A 53 1.51 -5.83 -0.85
N GLU A 54 2.63 -5.14 -1.06
CA GLU A 54 2.67 -3.69 -1.29
C GLU A 54 3.42 -3.36 -2.58
N LEU A 55 2.78 -2.54 -3.43
CA LEU A 55 3.32 -1.98 -4.65
C LEU A 55 3.57 -0.50 -4.39
N GLY A 56 4.83 -0.07 -4.40
CA GLY A 56 5.24 1.27 -3.99
C GLY A 56 5.33 1.37 -2.47
N ALA A 57 6.56 1.47 -1.96
CA ALA A 57 6.83 1.52 -0.53
C ALA A 57 7.57 2.80 -0.11
N TYR A 58 8.21 3.51 -1.05
CA TYR A 58 9.00 4.69 -0.75
C TYR A 58 10.01 4.41 0.39
N LEU A 59 9.92 5.16 1.49
CA LEU A 59 10.76 4.99 2.68
C LEU A 59 10.15 4.06 3.75
N GLY A 60 9.07 3.36 3.40
CA GLY A 60 8.57 2.18 4.11
C GLY A 60 7.52 2.43 5.17
N LYS A 61 6.88 3.62 5.22
CA LYS A 61 5.95 3.94 6.31
C LYS A 61 4.75 2.98 6.39
N SER A 62 4.07 2.72 5.28
CA SER A 62 2.99 1.75 5.21
C SER A 62 3.51 0.31 5.28
N ALA A 63 4.65 0.01 4.65
CA ALA A 63 5.31 -1.29 4.75
C ALA A 63 5.58 -1.72 6.20
N ILE A 64 6.17 -0.82 6.99
CA ILE A 64 6.46 -1.03 8.42
C ILE A 64 5.17 -1.36 9.16
N PHE A 65 4.09 -0.64 8.87
CA PHE A 65 2.80 -0.90 9.51
C PHE A 65 2.24 -2.28 9.12
N LEU A 66 2.24 -2.60 7.82
CA LEU A 66 1.77 -3.88 7.29
C LEU A 66 2.55 -5.06 7.88
N GLY A 67 3.87 -4.94 7.99
CA GLY A 67 4.75 -5.97 8.56
C GLY A 67 4.34 -6.41 9.97
N GLY A 68 3.73 -5.52 10.77
CA GLY A 68 3.24 -5.84 12.11
C GLY A 68 2.05 -6.81 12.15
N TYR A 69 1.41 -7.06 11.01
CA TYR A 69 0.26 -7.96 10.89
C TYR A 69 0.58 -9.28 10.21
N LEU A 70 1.86 -9.50 9.82
CA LEU A 70 2.31 -10.73 9.20
C LEU A 70 2.25 -11.88 10.22
N LYS A 71 1.61 -13.00 9.84
CA LYS A 71 1.54 -14.20 10.69
C LYS A 71 2.61 -15.21 10.31
N GLU A 72 2.90 -16.11 11.24
CA GLU A 72 3.79 -17.26 10.99
C GLU A 72 3.33 -18.05 9.75
N GLY A 73 4.25 -18.28 8.81
CA GLY A 73 3.99 -19.01 7.57
C GLY A 73 3.40 -18.17 6.43
N GLU A 74 3.11 -16.89 6.64
CA GLU A 74 2.75 -15.94 5.57
C GLU A 74 4.01 -15.26 5.02
N GLU A 75 3.93 -14.77 3.77
CA GLU A 75 4.99 -13.96 3.16
C GLU A 75 4.53 -12.51 3.00
N PHE A 76 5.39 -11.55 3.31
CA PHE A 76 5.18 -10.14 2.95
C PHE A 76 6.10 -9.77 1.79
N THR A 77 5.53 -9.38 0.65
CA THR A 77 6.27 -8.88 -0.51
C THR A 77 6.10 -7.37 -0.67
N VAL A 78 7.21 -6.67 -0.88
CA VAL A 78 7.26 -5.23 -1.19
C VAL A 78 7.92 -5.04 -2.55
N CYS A 79 7.27 -4.32 -3.46
CA CYS A 79 7.78 -4.02 -4.80
C CYS A 79 7.94 -2.52 -5.02
N ASP A 80 9.14 -2.05 -5.32
CA ASP A 80 9.43 -0.64 -5.61
C ASP A 80 10.66 -0.54 -6.53
N LEU A 81 10.80 0.54 -7.28
CA LEU A 81 12.02 0.83 -8.03
C LEU A 81 13.14 1.31 -7.11
N PHE A 82 12.80 1.98 -6.02
CA PHE A 82 13.72 2.70 -5.15
C PHE A 82 14.64 3.65 -5.94
N ASP A 83 15.94 3.36 -5.95
CA ASP A 83 17.01 4.08 -6.65
C ASP A 83 17.34 3.49 -8.03
N SER A 84 16.55 2.53 -8.51
CA SER A 84 16.65 2.03 -9.89
C SER A 84 16.07 3.06 -10.87
N PRO A 85 16.66 3.21 -12.07
CA PRO A 85 16.10 4.06 -13.10
C PRO A 85 14.73 3.51 -13.55
N ALA A 86 13.77 4.40 -13.76
CA ALA A 86 12.54 4.06 -14.48
C ALA A 86 12.81 4.08 -15.98
N GLU A 87 12.18 3.19 -16.74
CA GLU A 87 12.37 3.11 -18.21
C GLU A 87 11.60 4.21 -18.98
N ASP A 88 10.66 4.92 -18.33
CA ASP A 88 9.81 5.94 -18.94
C ASP A 88 10.23 7.37 -18.55
N ASP A 89 10.59 8.19 -19.54
CA ASP A 89 10.99 9.61 -19.38
C ASP A 89 9.94 10.50 -18.66
N ASN A 90 8.67 10.07 -18.59
CA ASN A 90 7.59 10.80 -17.91
C ASN A 90 7.61 10.64 -16.38
N ASN A 91 8.44 9.75 -15.82
CA ASN A 91 8.59 9.55 -14.37
C ASN A 91 9.68 10.46 -13.73
N ASP A 92 10.46 11.13 -14.57
CA ASP A 92 11.69 11.83 -14.16
C ASP A 92 11.45 13.09 -13.32
N ASP A 93 10.39 13.84 -13.60
CA ASP A 93 10.12 15.10 -12.90
C ASP A 93 9.55 14.88 -11.48
N GLU A 94 8.86 13.75 -11.26
CA GLU A 94 8.36 13.32 -9.95
C GLU A 94 9.50 12.72 -9.11
N MET A 95 10.32 11.83 -9.70
CA MET A 95 11.54 11.27 -9.11
C MET A 95 12.48 12.36 -8.59
N ARG A 96 12.73 13.42 -9.39
CA ARG A 96 13.73 14.46 -9.07
C ARG A 96 13.34 15.38 -7.92
N ARG A 97 12.04 15.54 -7.60
CA ARG A 97 11.56 16.46 -6.55
C ARG A 97 11.27 15.78 -5.21
N SER A 98 10.76 14.54 -5.23
CA SER A 98 10.29 13.86 -4.02
C SER A 98 11.24 12.79 -3.49
N TYR A 99 12.23 12.34 -4.29
CA TYR A 99 12.93 11.08 -4.03
C TYR A 99 14.48 11.17 -3.96
N ALA A 100 15.07 12.35 -3.79
CA ALA A 100 16.53 12.50 -3.68
C ALA A 100 17.17 11.67 -2.55
N THR A 101 16.38 11.19 -1.58
CA THR A 101 16.81 10.31 -0.49
C THR A 101 16.23 8.89 -0.57
N LEU A 102 15.44 8.57 -1.61
CA LEU A 102 14.86 7.24 -1.79
C LEU A 102 15.94 6.31 -2.32
N THR A 103 16.32 5.35 -1.48
CA THR A 103 17.16 4.21 -1.87
C THR A 103 16.60 2.98 -1.22
N ARG A 104 16.84 1.80 -1.80
CA ARG A 104 16.45 0.54 -1.17
C ARG A 104 17.06 0.41 0.23
N ARG A 105 18.31 0.86 0.38
CA ARG A 105 19.01 0.87 1.66
C ARG A 105 18.31 1.72 2.72
N ALA A 106 17.76 2.87 2.34
CA ALA A 106 17.01 3.74 3.26
C ALA A 106 15.69 3.10 3.70
N PHE A 107 14.96 2.49 2.76
CA PHE A 107 13.78 1.68 3.09
C PHE A 107 14.12 0.54 4.06
N GLU A 108 15.12 -0.27 3.76
CA GLU A 108 15.51 -1.42 4.60
C GLU A 108 15.97 -0.99 5.99
N ALA A 109 16.69 0.13 6.10
CA ALA A 109 17.12 0.68 7.38
C ALA A 109 15.92 1.15 8.24
N ASN A 110 14.95 1.84 7.62
CA ASN A 110 13.73 2.23 8.31
C ASN A 110 12.92 1.00 8.72
N TYR A 111 12.78 0.01 7.85
CA TYR A 111 12.02 -1.21 8.13
C TYR A 111 12.62 -1.97 9.31
N ARG A 112 13.95 -2.14 9.31
CA ARG A 112 14.68 -2.82 10.40
C ARG A 112 14.65 -2.09 11.74
N ALA A 113 14.24 -0.83 11.77
CA ALA A 113 14.04 -0.11 13.03
C ALA A 113 12.83 -0.64 13.81
N PHE A 114 11.89 -1.34 13.15
CA PHE A 114 10.65 -1.85 13.73
C PHE A 114 10.52 -3.37 13.67
N HIS A 115 11.21 -4.02 12.73
CA HIS A 115 11.11 -5.47 12.48
C HIS A 115 12.49 -6.11 12.34
N ASP A 116 12.68 -7.31 12.89
CA ASP A 116 13.99 -7.99 12.82
C ASP A 116 14.32 -8.50 11.42
N GLU A 117 13.30 -8.94 10.66
CA GLU A 117 13.43 -9.52 9.34
C GLU A 117 12.83 -8.61 8.27
N LEU A 118 13.50 -8.53 7.10
CA LEU A 118 12.97 -7.78 5.96
C LEU A 118 11.84 -8.56 5.28
N PRO A 119 10.88 -7.86 4.63
CA PRO A 119 10.00 -8.52 3.68
C PRO A 119 10.78 -9.01 2.46
N THR A 120 10.14 -9.82 1.62
CA THR A 120 10.62 -10.11 0.28
C THR A 120 10.61 -8.83 -0.54
N VAL A 121 11.78 -8.21 -0.73
CA VAL A 121 11.93 -6.97 -1.51
C VAL A 121 12.18 -7.28 -2.99
N VAL A 122 11.22 -6.94 -3.83
CA VAL A 122 11.31 -6.99 -5.30
C VAL A 122 11.65 -5.59 -5.81
N GLN A 123 12.93 -5.34 -6.06
CA GLN A 123 13.36 -4.05 -6.64
C GLN A 123 13.19 -4.06 -8.17
N ALA A 124 11.98 -3.76 -8.64
CA ALA A 124 11.61 -3.78 -10.06
C ALA A 124 10.31 -3.01 -10.32
N VAL A 125 9.96 -2.84 -11.61
CA VAL A 125 8.60 -2.44 -12.01
C VAL A 125 7.59 -3.51 -11.56
N THR A 126 6.39 -3.07 -11.19
CA THR A 126 5.32 -3.94 -10.65
C THR A 126 4.84 -5.00 -11.65
N ALA A 127 5.08 -4.80 -12.96
CA ALA A 127 4.74 -5.75 -14.01
C ALA A 127 5.37 -7.14 -13.85
N VAL A 128 6.44 -7.28 -13.04
CA VAL A 128 7.08 -8.59 -12.78
C VAL A 128 6.36 -9.41 -11.71
N LEU A 129 5.46 -8.80 -10.92
CA LEU A 129 4.85 -9.43 -9.76
C LEU A 129 4.08 -10.73 -10.03
N PRO A 130 3.36 -10.89 -11.16
CA PRO A 130 2.72 -12.17 -11.50
C PRO A 130 3.67 -13.38 -11.52
N ASP A 131 4.97 -13.17 -11.77
CA ASP A 131 5.98 -14.24 -11.78
C ASP A 131 6.71 -14.38 -10.44
N ARG A 132 6.53 -13.44 -9.50
CA ARG A 132 7.26 -13.36 -8.23
C ARG A 132 6.40 -13.69 -7.02
N VAL A 133 5.10 -13.49 -7.11
CA VAL A 133 4.14 -13.73 -6.04
C VAL A 133 3.22 -14.86 -6.44
N ARG A 134 2.91 -15.75 -5.49
CA ARG A 134 2.00 -16.87 -5.75
C ARG A 134 0.62 -16.32 -6.15
N PRO A 135 -0.01 -16.81 -7.23
CA PRO A 135 -1.37 -16.40 -7.56
C PRO A 135 -2.36 -16.75 -6.45
N ALA A 136 -3.38 -15.91 -6.29
CA ALA A 136 -4.44 -16.07 -5.30
C ALA A 136 -3.96 -16.34 -3.85
N SER A 137 -2.84 -15.74 -3.44
CA SER A 137 -2.27 -15.94 -2.11
C SER A 137 -2.38 -14.72 -1.19
N CYS A 138 -2.50 -13.51 -1.73
CA CYS A 138 -2.45 -12.28 -0.94
C CYS A 138 -3.81 -11.97 -0.33
N ARG A 139 -3.90 -11.90 1.01
CA ARG A 139 -5.12 -11.47 1.70
C ARG A 139 -5.24 -9.94 1.79
N PHE A 140 -4.13 -9.23 1.64
CA PHE A 140 -4.10 -7.77 1.64
C PHE A 140 -3.13 -7.26 0.58
N VAL A 141 -3.61 -6.40 -0.31
CA VAL A 141 -2.82 -5.80 -1.39
C VAL A 141 -2.93 -4.28 -1.32
N HIS A 142 -1.81 -3.59 -1.14
CA HIS A 142 -1.71 -2.12 -1.17
C HIS A 142 -1.05 -1.67 -2.48
N VAL A 143 -1.73 -0.81 -3.24
CA VAL A 143 -1.29 -0.29 -4.53
C VAL A 143 -1.06 1.22 -4.44
N ASP A 144 0.22 1.60 -4.49
CA ASP A 144 0.74 2.96 -4.27
C ASP A 144 2.05 3.21 -5.08
N ALA A 145 2.17 2.59 -6.26
CA ALA A 145 3.41 2.60 -7.04
C ALA A 145 3.53 3.73 -8.07
N SER A 146 2.60 3.79 -9.04
CA SER A 146 2.66 4.75 -10.15
C SER A 146 1.39 5.58 -10.22
N HIS A 147 1.48 6.78 -10.80
CA HIS A 147 0.32 7.64 -11.09
C HIS A 147 -0.12 7.59 -12.56
N LEU A 148 0.60 6.83 -13.40
CA LEU A 148 0.31 6.70 -14.83
C LEU A 148 -0.78 5.66 -15.07
N TYR A 149 -1.81 6.04 -15.84
CA TYR A 149 -2.99 5.20 -16.12
C TYR A 149 -2.64 3.77 -16.58
N ALA A 150 -1.68 3.63 -17.50
CA ALA A 150 -1.32 2.32 -18.06
C ALA A 150 -0.74 1.37 -16.99
N HIS A 151 0.12 1.91 -16.12
CA HIS A 151 0.75 1.17 -15.02
C HIS A 151 -0.29 0.81 -13.95
N VAL A 152 -1.10 1.78 -13.50
CA VAL A 152 -2.14 1.52 -12.50
C VAL A 152 -3.18 0.52 -13.00
N ARG A 153 -3.58 0.60 -14.28
CA ARG A 153 -4.51 -0.37 -14.87
C ARG A 153 -3.93 -1.79 -14.84
N ALA A 154 -2.63 -1.94 -15.09
CA ALA A 154 -1.95 -3.22 -14.96
C ALA A 154 -1.89 -3.68 -13.51
N ASP A 155 -1.59 -2.78 -12.56
CA ASP A 155 -1.55 -3.07 -11.12
C ASP A 155 -2.93 -3.49 -10.58
N VAL A 156 -4.01 -2.91 -11.08
CA VAL A 156 -5.39 -3.34 -10.76
C VAL A 156 -5.61 -4.81 -11.17
N GLU A 157 -5.22 -5.19 -12.39
CA GLU A 157 -5.35 -6.59 -12.83
C GLU A 157 -4.39 -7.54 -12.08
N THR A 158 -3.17 -7.10 -11.78
CA THR A 158 -2.23 -7.83 -10.93
C THR A 158 -2.79 -8.06 -9.52
N SER A 159 -3.39 -7.03 -8.91
CA SER A 159 -4.01 -7.15 -7.59
C SER A 159 -5.14 -8.17 -7.59
N ARG A 160 -5.93 -8.26 -8.67
CA ARG A 160 -6.96 -9.29 -8.85
C ARG A 160 -6.37 -10.69 -8.96
N LEU A 161 -5.32 -10.85 -9.75
CA LEU A 161 -4.67 -12.15 -9.98
C LEU A 161 -4.07 -12.72 -8.69
N LEU A 162 -3.45 -11.84 -7.88
CA LEU A 162 -2.72 -12.24 -6.68
C LEU A 162 -3.61 -12.30 -5.43
N SER A 163 -4.81 -11.69 -5.45
CA SER A 163 -5.75 -11.69 -4.33
C SER A 163 -6.28 -13.09 -4.02
N ALA A 164 -6.09 -13.54 -2.78
CA ALA A 164 -6.82 -14.66 -2.21
C ALA A 164 -8.32 -14.34 -2.07
N PRO A 165 -9.20 -15.35 -1.90
CA PRO A 165 -10.60 -15.11 -1.55
C PRO A 165 -10.72 -14.25 -0.29
N GLY A 166 -11.63 -13.27 -0.32
CA GLY A 166 -11.87 -12.31 0.76
C GLY A 166 -10.80 -11.23 0.90
N ALA A 167 -9.86 -11.12 -0.05
CA ALA A 167 -8.79 -10.14 0.03
C ALA A 167 -9.31 -8.70 0.05
N ILE A 168 -8.58 -7.86 0.78
CA ILE A 168 -8.74 -6.41 0.77
C ILE A 168 -7.68 -5.84 -0.17
N VAL A 169 -8.13 -5.00 -1.10
CA VAL A 169 -7.24 -4.27 -2.01
C VAL A 169 -7.42 -2.79 -1.76
N VAL A 170 -6.31 -2.10 -1.57
CA VAL A 170 -6.27 -0.67 -1.24
C VAL A 170 -5.52 0.08 -2.33
N PHE A 171 -6.13 1.12 -2.88
CA PHE A 171 -5.53 1.97 -3.90
C PHE A 171 -5.31 3.37 -3.34
N ASP A 172 -4.08 3.87 -3.37
CA ASP A 172 -3.81 5.27 -3.03
C ASP A 172 -4.22 6.23 -4.16
N ASP A 173 -4.31 7.52 -3.85
CA ASP A 173 -4.47 8.66 -4.76
C ASP A 173 -5.58 8.55 -5.82
N PHE A 174 -6.58 7.69 -5.61
CA PHE A 174 -7.71 7.42 -6.51
C PHE A 174 -8.56 8.65 -6.87
N ARG A 175 -8.33 9.77 -6.19
CA ARG A 175 -9.01 11.05 -6.40
C ARG A 175 -8.09 12.28 -6.28
N ALA A 176 -6.78 12.08 -6.26
CA ALA A 176 -5.83 13.18 -6.22
C ALA A 176 -5.83 13.90 -7.58
N GLU A 177 -5.89 15.23 -7.57
CA GLU A 177 -6.00 16.06 -8.78
C GLU A 177 -4.84 15.81 -9.77
N HIS A 178 -3.64 15.61 -9.25
CA HIS A 178 -2.44 15.34 -10.02
C HIS A 178 -2.30 13.87 -10.48
N CYS A 179 -3.18 12.98 -10.03
CA CYS A 179 -3.16 11.55 -10.34
C CYS A 179 -4.42 11.09 -11.11
N PRO A 180 -4.85 11.76 -12.20
CA PRO A 180 -6.08 11.41 -12.91
C PRO A 180 -6.04 10.01 -13.54
N GLY A 181 -4.84 9.49 -13.83
CA GLY A 181 -4.66 8.13 -14.33
C GLY A 181 -5.04 7.06 -13.31
N VAL A 182 -4.74 7.29 -12.03
CA VAL A 182 -5.14 6.40 -10.94
C VAL A 182 -6.66 6.35 -10.83
N ALA A 183 -7.29 7.53 -10.77
CA ALA A 183 -8.74 7.65 -10.71
C ALA A 183 -9.43 6.91 -11.87
N ALA A 184 -8.97 7.13 -13.10
CA ALA A 184 -9.54 6.49 -14.29
C ALA A 184 -9.39 4.96 -14.29
N ALA A 185 -8.24 4.43 -13.85
CA ALA A 185 -8.00 2.99 -13.79
C ALA A 185 -8.86 2.31 -12.71
N VAL A 186 -8.85 2.85 -11.49
CA VAL A 186 -9.57 2.27 -10.35
C VAL A 186 -11.08 2.36 -10.56
N TRP A 187 -11.62 3.53 -10.92
CA TRP A 187 -13.06 3.67 -11.19
C TRP A 187 -13.51 2.89 -12.43
N GLY A 188 -12.64 2.73 -13.43
CA GLY A 188 -12.92 1.84 -14.57
C GLY A 188 -13.13 0.39 -14.15
N ALA A 189 -12.36 -0.10 -13.16
CA ALA A 189 -12.53 -1.45 -12.62
C ALA A 189 -13.80 -1.61 -11.76
N VAL A 190 -14.21 -0.54 -11.07
CA VAL A 190 -15.49 -0.47 -10.36
C VAL A 190 -16.67 -0.51 -11.35
N ASP A 191 -16.62 0.30 -12.41
CA ASP A 191 -17.70 0.37 -13.42
C ASP A 191 -17.83 -0.94 -14.22
N ALA A 192 -16.70 -1.60 -14.50
CA ALA A 192 -16.69 -2.96 -15.05
C ALA A 192 -17.29 -4.01 -14.09
N ARG A 193 -17.74 -3.61 -12.90
CA ARG A 193 -18.32 -4.44 -11.82
C ARG A 193 -17.46 -5.62 -11.43
N ARG A 194 -16.14 -5.45 -11.54
CA ARG A 194 -15.16 -6.45 -11.11
C ARG A 194 -14.64 -6.12 -9.72
N LEU A 195 -14.53 -4.84 -9.38
CA LEU A 195 -14.02 -4.35 -8.10
C LEU A 195 -15.17 -3.76 -7.26
N HIS A 196 -15.33 -4.24 -6.03
CA HIS A 196 -16.38 -3.79 -5.12
C HIS A 196 -15.80 -2.88 -4.02
N VAL A 197 -16.17 -1.60 -4.04
CA VAL A 197 -15.66 -0.61 -3.07
C VAL A 197 -16.29 -0.82 -1.70
N LEU A 198 -15.49 -0.92 -0.66
CA LEU A 198 -15.91 -1.05 0.75
C LEU A 198 -16.07 0.33 1.39
N CYS A 199 -15.03 1.16 1.28
CA CYS A 199 -15.03 2.53 1.74
C CYS A 199 -13.93 3.36 1.05
N ILE A 200 -14.00 4.68 1.23
CA ILE A 200 -12.95 5.61 0.83
C ILE A 200 -12.59 6.55 1.98
N THR A 201 -11.31 6.88 2.08
CA THR A 201 -10.82 8.04 2.85
C THR A 201 -10.56 9.20 1.90
N GLN A 202 -9.85 10.23 2.38
CA GLN A 202 -9.40 11.30 1.51
C GLN A 202 -8.39 10.81 0.46
N HIS A 203 -7.56 9.83 0.82
CA HIS A 203 -6.41 9.41 0.02
C HIS A 203 -6.61 8.01 -0.58
N LYS A 204 -7.19 7.07 0.18
CA LYS A 204 -7.25 5.67 -0.22
C LYS A 204 -8.67 5.17 -0.53
N MET A 205 -8.78 4.28 -1.50
CA MET A 205 -9.96 3.46 -1.76
C MET A 205 -9.71 2.04 -1.27
N TYR A 206 -10.60 1.53 -0.41
CA TYR A 206 -10.58 0.16 0.07
C TYR A 206 -11.65 -0.63 -0.67
N ALA A 207 -11.28 -1.78 -1.22
CA ALA A 207 -12.15 -2.58 -2.05
C ALA A 207 -11.88 -4.08 -1.88
N THR A 208 -12.71 -4.91 -2.50
CA THR A 208 -12.53 -6.36 -2.60
C THR A 208 -12.99 -6.85 -3.98
N TRP A 209 -12.45 -7.99 -4.41
CA TRP A 209 -12.89 -8.68 -5.63
C TRP A 209 -14.09 -9.61 -5.38
N ASP A 210 -14.41 -9.86 -4.11
CA ASP A 210 -15.50 -10.74 -3.68
C ASP A 210 -16.75 -9.96 -3.25
N HIS A 211 -17.77 -10.69 -2.77
CA HIS A 211 -19.03 -10.09 -2.35
C HIS A 211 -18.84 -9.13 -1.15
N PRO A 212 -19.18 -7.83 -1.28
CA PRO A 212 -18.75 -6.82 -0.31
C PRO A 212 -19.64 -6.70 0.94
N GLU A 213 -20.89 -7.18 0.89
CA GLU A 213 -21.89 -6.85 1.93
C GLU A 213 -21.54 -7.30 3.36
N PRO A 214 -20.96 -8.49 3.59
CA PRO A 214 -20.54 -8.86 4.94
C PRO A 214 -19.53 -7.87 5.51
N LEU A 215 -18.50 -7.51 4.72
CA LEU A 215 -17.47 -6.56 5.12
C LEU A 215 -18.02 -5.15 5.32
N ARG A 216 -18.92 -4.68 4.44
CA ARG A 216 -19.57 -3.38 4.59
C ARG A 216 -20.42 -3.30 5.86
N THR A 217 -21.14 -4.37 6.18
CA THR A 217 -21.97 -4.45 7.39
C THR A 217 -21.11 -4.36 8.65
N GLU A 218 -20.04 -5.16 8.72
CA GLU A 218 -19.11 -5.13 9.85
C GLU A 218 -18.39 -3.77 9.97
N LEU A 219 -17.98 -3.17 8.84
CA LEU A 219 -17.35 -1.86 8.81
C LEU A 219 -18.29 -0.77 9.31
N ALA A 220 -19.57 -0.80 8.91
CA ALA A 220 -20.56 0.16 9.39
C ALA A 220 -20.76 0.08 10.92
N VAL A 221 -20.76 -1.13 11.49
CA VAL A 221 -20.83 -1.32 12.95
C VAL A 221 -19.59 -0.75 13.64
N PHE A 222 -18.39 -1.03 13.10
CA PHE A 222 -17.15 -0.46 13.63
C PHE A 222 -17.15 1.06 13.62
N LEU A 223 -17.56 1.68 12.50
CA LEU A 223 -17.59 3.14 12.35
C LEU A 223 -18.65 3.81 13.23
N ALA A 224 -19.81 3.18 13.44
CA ALA A 224 -20.85 3.69 14.32
C ALA A 224 -20.40 3.79 15.79
N GLY A 225 -19.43 2.96 16.20
CA GLY A 225 -18.85 2.98 17.55
C GLY A 225 -17.73 4.00 17.75
N ARG A 226 -17.41 4.83 16.75
CA ARG A 226 -16.27 5.75 16.79
C ARG A 226 -16.67 7.22 16.79
N GLU A 227 -15.95 8.03 17.56
CA GLU A 227 -16.13 9.49 17.63
C GLU A 227 -15.01 10.28 16.91
N ASP A 228 -13.90 9.61 16.60
CA ASP A 228 -12.71 10.17 15.97
C ASP A 228 -12.76 10.12 14.43
N LEU A 229 -13.60 9.25 13.87
CA LEU A 229 -13.86 9.13 12.44
C LEU A 229 -15.29 9.57 12.09
N TRP A 230 -15.42 10.62 11.29
CA TRP A 230 -16.70 10.90 10.64
C TRP A 230 -16.90 9.89 9.51
N HIS A 231 -18.13 9.40 9.35
CA HIS A 231 -18.51 8.59 8.18
C HIS A 231 -19.89 8.98 7.64
N GLY A 232 -20.08 8.74 6.35
CA GLY A 232 -21.36 8.87 5.65
C GLY A 232 -21.47 7.85 4.52
N VAL A 233 -22.69 7.57 4.06
CA VAL A 233 -22.94 6.61 2.98
C VAL A 233 -23.67 7.32 1.85
N GLU A 234 -23.15 7.15 0.64
CA GLU A 234 -23.73 7.68 -0.61
C GLU A 234 -23.95 6.53 -1.61
N GLU A 235 -24.92 6.67 -2.51
CA GLU A 235 -25.07 5.73 -3.62
C GLU A 235 -24.18 6.17 -4.78
N VAL A 236 -23.25 5.31 -5.19
CA VAL A 236 -22.33 5.56 -6.31
C VAL A 236 -22.29 4.33 -7.20
N ALA A 237 -22.53 4.53 -8.51
CA ALA A 237 -22.57 3.45 -9.50
C ALA A 237 -23.51 2.28 -9.13
N GLY A 238 -24.62 2.58 -8.44
CA GLY A 238 -25.61 1.59 -8.00
C GLY A 238 -25.20 0.74 -6.79
N ALA A 239 -24.20 1.18 -6.03
CA ALA A 239 -23.77 0.53 -4.79
C ALA A 239 -23.55 1.55 -3.66
N PRO A 240 -23.72 1.15 -2.39
CA PRO A 240 -23.37 2.02 -1.27
C PRO A 240 -21.86 2.23 -1.19
N LEU A 241 -21.45 3.48 -1.02
CA LEU A 241 -20.08 3.91 -0.83
C LEU A 241 -19.96 4.59 0.54
N ILE A 242 -19.21 3.96 1.44
CA ILE A 242 -18.90 4.55 2.75
C ILE A 242 -17.74 5.53 2.57
N ARG A 243 -17.95 6.78 2.95
CA ARG A 243 -16.92 7.83 3.01
C ARG A 243 -16.50 8.07 4.44
N ILE A 244 -15.19 8.15 4.67
CA ILE A 244 -14.60 8.30 5.99
C ILE A 244 -13.69 9.52 6.00
N THR A 245 -13.67 10.27 7.11
CA THR A 245 -12.75 11.39 7.29
C THR A 245 -12.29 11.47 8.75
N GLY A 246 -10.98 11.40 8.96
CA GLY A 246 -10.34 11.44 10.28
C GLY A 246 -9.85 12.84 10.69
N ARG A 247 -10.69 13.87 10.61
CA ARG A 247 -10.30 15.25 11.03
C ARG A 247 -9.93 15.36 12.53
N LYS A 248 -10.22 14.32 13.32
CA LYS A 248 -9.94 14.22 14.76
C LYS A 248 -9.13 12.95 15.13
N ALA A 249 -8.65 12.22 14.12
CA ALA A 249 -7.90 10.97 14.29
C ALA A 249 -6.40 11.23 14.51
#